data_AF-A0A496W8W3-F1
#
_entry.id   AF-A0A496W8W3-F1
#
_cell.length_a   1.000
_cell.length_b   1.000
_cell.length_c   1.000
_cell.angle_alpha   90.00
_cell.angle_beta   90.00
_cell.angle_gamma   90.00
#
_symmetry.space_group_name_H-M   'P 1'
#
loop_
_entity.id
_entity.type
_entity.pdbx_description
1 polymer ?
#
loop_
_entity_poly.entity_id
_entity_poly.type
_entity_poly.pdbx_seq_one_letter_code
_entity_poly.pdbx_strand_id
1 'polypeptide(L)'
;MTKPHSPLNPNRNLDYLFYFLFRTSRWQDGEYRHEPLLAFGKLHDLGIPIDTDKRLFRRSAPEQTPLADWHHHFNQAWQDILQHYSQAFNPENPHLAMEQAVQYCQANLLGVALVIMDEKLAHHEVTLPLYDPQYHELGEAYFNCDSQVKLFSIRDQKETMSQPATFHSFKPSVDKRALKAENWTLRLDKTQPYLMAMQARFSEHNPVVTLVPENNPIFAVYGLAHGDAYRVLAPFTPAEREHRWPVRLQRFLLGADMKGLSLKTTALLNSILARLLIADTVFESLDCEARLLRLTLQQKTAHYFATSDQTIQQTPHSVLEQQLREMENLVTTTDYALGRISQAIKTLEINQDNFQWRLHNLHPDESEWQMDWQSSKPYPSLLEPLHLGLENLKNHLAYIEGKLTHLKGSCTRWRSYITQNRHQLTEHLGHVGTIIVFLIVLGEFFGRSKAEEIGFWADILQRIAFVLNHHLTYLVILVLYILFVLRHYSKEWFKSLKYKFHKK
;
A
#
# COMPACT_ATOMS: atom_id res chain seq x y z
N MET A 1 47.28 -1.90 40.94
CA MET A 1 45.95 -2.01 41.57
C MET A 1 44.95 -2.36 40.48
N THR A 2 44.75 -3.65 40.31
CA THR A 2 43.90 -4.28 39.30
C THR A 2 42.46 -4.30 39.81
N LYS A 3 41.53 -3.77 39.01
CA LYS A 3 40.08 -3.91 39.26
C LYS A 3 39.72 -5.40 39.20
N PRO A 4 38.86 -5.91 40.09
CA PRO A 4 38.45 -7.30 40.06
C PRO A 4 37.53 -7.54 38.86
N HIS A 5 37.91 -8.50 38.01
CA HIS A 5 37.00 -9.15 37.08
C HIS A 5 35.94 -9.90 37.90
N SER A 6 34.70 -9.42 37.89
CA SER A 6 33.55 -10.19 38.37
C SER A 6 33.20 -11.29 37.34
N PRO A 7 33.07 -12.56 37.73
CA PRO A 7 32.65 -13.63 36.85
C PRO A 7 31.13 -13.73 36.86
N LEU A 8 30.47 -12.95 36.01
CA LEU A 8 29.12 -13.25 35.54
C LEU A 8 29.30 -13.64 34.09
N ASN A 9 29.08 -14.91 33.74
CA ASN A 9 28.87 -15.25 32.34
C ASN A 9 27.39 -14.95 32.03
N PRO A 10 27.06 -13.80 31.39
CA PRO A 10 25.71 -13.25 31.31
C PRO A 10 24.97 -13.74 30.06
N ASN A 11 25.55 -14.64 29.28
CA ASN A 11 25.06 -15.06 27.97
C ASN A 11 24.53 -16.50 28.01
N ARG A 12 23.28 -16.66 28.45
CA ARG A 12 22.43 -17.67 27.83
C ARG A 12 21.21 -16.91 27.35
N ASN A 13 21.01 -16.87 26.03
CA ASN A 13 19.67 -16.80 25.45
C ASN A 13 19.14 -18.24 25.54
N LEU A 14 17.84 -18.43 25.75
CA LEU A 14 17.28 -19.78 25.66
C LEU A 14 17.30 -20.27 24.22
N ASP A 15 17.04 -19.40 23.22
CA ASP A 15 17.32 -19.57 21.79
C ASP A 15 16.75 -18.38 20.99
N TYR A 16 17.01 -18.29 19.69
CA TYR A 16 16.20 -17.44 18.79
C TYR A 16 15.90 -18.12 17.46
N LEU A 17 14.76 -17.74 16.89
CA LEU A 17 14.20 -18.35 15.68
C LEU A 17 13.91 -17.30 14.61
N PHE A 18 14.11 -17.68 13.36
CA PHE A 18 13.70 -16.93 12.19
C PHE A 18 12.51 -17.59 11.51
N TYR A 19 11.52 -16.78 11.18
CA TYR A 19 10.29 -17.17 10.51
C TYR A 19 10.16 -16.40 9.19
N PHE A 20 10.23 -17.09 8.06
CA PHE A 20 10.12 -16.50 6.73
C PHE A 20 8.79 -16.92 6.10
N LEU A 21 7.92 -15.94 5.84
CA LEU A 21 6.61 -16.19 5.25
C LEU A 21 6.63 -15.86 3.76
N PHE A 22 6.22 -16.79 2.91
CA PHE A 22 6.15 -16.63 1.46
C PHE A 22 4.73 -16.84 0.95
N ARG A 23 4.41 -16.19 -0.18
CA ARG A 23 3.31 -16.60 -1.06
C ARG A 23 3.75 -17.82 -1.87
N THR A 24 2.85 -18.78 -2.10
CA THR A 24 3.09 -19.93 -2.97
C THR A 24 2.66 -19.68 -4.41
N SER A 25 1.94 -18.58 -4.67
CA SER A 25 1.63 -18.14 -6.03
C SER A 25 1.53 -16.64 -6.12
N ARG A 26 1.86 -16.12 -7.30
CA ARG A 26 1.80 -14.69 -7.60
C ARG A 26 1.43 -14.46 -9.06
N TRP A 27 0.52 -13.53 -9.29
CA TRP A 27 0.26 -13.01 -10.64
C TRP A 27 1.38 -12.07 -11.06
N GLN A 28 2.05 -12.36 -12.16
CA GLN A 28 3.12 -11.56 -12.72
C GLN A 28 3.10 -11.66 -14.25
N ASP A 29 3.20 -10.52 -14.94
CA ASP A 29 3.28 -10.42 -16.41
C ASP A 29 2.14 -11.13 -17.17
N GLY A 30 0.94 -11.19 -16.57
CA GLY A 30 -0.23 -11.81 -17.19
C GLY A 30 -0.38 -13.32 -16.94
N GLU A 31 0.52 -13.91 -16.13
CA GLU A 31 0.48 -15.33 -15.78
C GLU A 31 0.58 -15.53 -14.25
N TYR A 32 0.00 -16.63 -13.76
CA TYR A 32 0.26 -17.07 -12.39
C TYR A 32 1.60 -17.83 -12.34
N ARG A 33 2.58 -17.22 -11.67
CA ARG A 33 3.80 -17.92 -11.27
C ARG A 33 3.53 -18.69 -10.00
N HIS A 34 3.47 -20.00 -10.13
CA HIS A 34 3.31 -20.92 -9.00
C HIS A 34 4.67 -21.36 -8.45
N GLU A 35 4.69 -21.67 -7.15
CA GLU A 35 5.76 -22.46 -6.54
C GLU A 35 5.98 -23.74 -7.38
N PRO A 36 7.22 -24.20 -7.61
CA PRO A 36 7.49 -25.39 -8.43
C PRO A 36 7.10 -26.71 -7.71
N LEU A 37 5.85 -26.82 -7.27
CA LEU A 37 5.28 -27.87 -6.39
C LEU A 37 5.54 -29.29 -6.90
N LEU A 38 5.57 -29.49 -8.22
CA LEU A 38 5.76 -30.80 -8.86
C LEU A 38 7.20 -31.33 -8.74
N ALA A 39 8.20 -30.45 -8.64
CA ALA A 39 9.62 -30.82 -8.61
C ALA A 39 10.14 -31.15 -7.19
N PHE A 40 9.33 -30.90 -6.18
CA PHE A 40 9.74 -30.94 -4.77
C PHE A 40 9.30 -32.23 -4.02
N GLY A 41 8.58 -33.17 -4.64
CA GLY A 41 8.18 -34.45 -3.99
C GLY A 41 7.30 -34.29 -2.74
N LYS A 42 7.47 -35.16 -1.71
CA LYS A 42 6.77 -35.08 -0.41
C LYS A 42 7.26 -33.89 0.43
N LEU A 43 6.91 -32.67 0.01
CA LEU A 43 7.15 -31.37 0.66
C LEU A 43 6.57 -31.16 2.05
N HIS A 44 6.00 -32.17 2.70
CA HIS A 44 5.58 -32.02 4.09
C HIS A 44 6.76 -31.65 5.00
N ASP A 45 8.00 -31.67 4.50
CA ASP A 45 9.22 -31.34 5.26
C ASP A 45 9.88 -29.98 5.00
N LEU A 46 9.54 -29.24 3.93
CA LEU A 46 10.25 -28.01 3.55
C LEU A 46 9.85 -26.77 4.35
N GLY A 47 8.56 -26.64 4.66
CA GLY A 47 7.99 -25.51 5.36
C GLY A 47 6.55 -25.78 5.76
N ILE A 48 6.04 -24.99 6.71
CA ILE A 48 4.69 -25.12 7.26
C ILE A 48 3.70 -24.46 6.29
N PRO A 49 2.72 -25.18 5.72
CA PRO A 49 1.68 -24.56 4.92
C PRO A 49 0.81 -23.67 5.81
N ILE A 50 0.56 -22.44 5.37
CA ILE A 50 -0.33 -21.48 6.02
C ILE A 50 -1.44 -21.16 5.02
N ASP A 51 -2.68 -21.46 5.42
CA ASP A 51 -3.85 -21.34 4.55
C ASP A 51 -3.62 -22.10 3.21
N THR A 52 -4.18 -21.62 2.09
CA THR A 52 -4.06 -22.30 0.79
C THR A 52 -2.93 -21.77 -0.09
N ASP A 53 -2.38 -20.60 0.22
CA ASP A 53 -1.55 -19.81 -0.68
C ASP A 53 -0.23 -19.30 -0.06
N LYS A 54 0.13 -19.77 1.15
CA LYS A 54 1.34 -19.33 1.86
C LYS A 54 2.14 -20.47 2.46
N ARG A 55 3.43 -20.24 2.64
CA ARG A 55 4.38 -21.18 3.25
C ARG A 55 5.27 -20.45 4.24
N LEU A 56 5.39 -21.00 5.45
CA LEU A 56 6.20 -20.47 6.53
C LEU A 56 7.42 -21.37 6.74
N PHE A 57 8.62 -20.83 6.57
CA PHE A 57 9.86 -21.50 6.93
C PHE A 57 10.27 -21.07 8.32
N ARG A 58 10.63 -22.04 9.17
CA ARG A 58 11.21 -21.80 10.49
C ARG A 58 12.66 -22.28 10.48
N ARG A 59 13.57 -21.45 10.97
CA ARG A 59 15.00 -21.75 11.12
C ARG A 59 15.47 -21.33 12.51
N SER A 60 16.12 -22.24 13.21
CA SER A 60 16.68 -21.98 14.52
C SER A 60 18.13 -21.53 14.39
N ALA A 61 18.53 -20.55 15.19
CA ALA A 61 19.95 -20.34 15.42
C ALA A 61 20.52 -21.51 16.24
N PRO A 62 21.84 -21.78 16.15
CA PRO A 62 22.48 -22.75 17.03
C PRO A 62 22.30 -22.36 18.50
N GLU A 63 22.13 -23.36 19.35
CA GLU A 63 21.90 -23.16 20.79
C GLU A 63 23.00 -22.29 21.41
N GLN A 64 22.60 -21.40 22.33
CA GLN A 64 23.51 -20.54 23.11
C GLN A 64 24.33 -19.54 22.28
N THR A 65 23.94 -19.26 21.03
CA THR A 65 24.58 -18.21 20.23
C THR A 65 24.23 -16.80 20.76
N PRO A 66 25.21 -15.87 20.79
CA PRO A 66 24.93 -14.48 21.15
C PRO A 66 23.96 -13.82 20.16
N LEU A 67 23.03 -13.01 20.68
CA LEU A 67 22.12 -12.24 19.81
C LEU A 67 22.88 -11.25 18.92
N ALA A 68 24.06 -10.77 19.32
CA ALA A 68 24.88 -9.86 18.50
C ALA A 68 25.19 -10.41 17.09
N ASP A 69 25.28 -11.73 16.94
CA ASP A 69 25.59 -12.41 15.68
C ASP A 69 24.34 -12.83 14.90
N TRP A 70 23.15 -12.35 15.30
CA TRP A 70 21.88 -12.77 14.70
C TRP A 70 21.84 -12.60 13.18
N HIS A 71 22.45 -11.55 12.65
CA HIS A 71 22.48 -11.24 11.22
C HIS A 71 23.23 -12.32 10.41
N HIS A 72 24.27 -12.92 11.00
CA HIS A 72 25.00 -14.03 10.38
C HIS A 72 24.10 -15.25 10.21
N HIS A 73 23.38 -15.61 11.28
CA HIS A 73 22.46 -16.76 11.27
C HIS A 73 21.21 -16.50 10.41
N PHE A 74 20.73 -15.25 10.37
CA PHE A 74 19.70 -14.83 9.43
C PHE A 74 20.12 -15.12 7.99
N ASN A 75 21.33 -14.72 7.61
CA ASN A 75 21.84 -14.93 6.26
C ASN A 75 22.01 -16.41 5.93
N GLN A 76 22.51 -17.21 6.88
CA GLN A 76 22.59 -18.67 6.71
C GLN A 76 21.20 -19.27 6.47
N ALA A 77 20.20 -18.87 7.27
CA ALA A 77 18.82 -19.33 7.11
C ALA A 77 18.22 -18.91 5.76
N TRP A 78 18.50 -17.70 5.29
CA TRP A 78 18.07 -17.24 3.98
C TRP A 78 18.74 -18.03 2.84
N GLN A 79 20.05 -18.22 2.89
CA GLN A 79 20.78 -19.00 1.89
C GLN A 79 20.33 -20.47 1.85
N ASP A 80 20.04 -21.06 3.00
CA ASP A 80 19.45 -22.40 3.06
C ASP A 80 18.11 -22.46 2.31
N ILE A 81 17.21 -21.49 2.52
CA ILE A 81 15.94 -21.43 1.79
C ILE A 81 16.18 -21.30 0.29
N LEU A 82 17.09 -20.42 -0.14
CA LEU A 82 17.45 -20.25 -1.55
C LEU A 82 17.99 -21.55 -2.18
N GLN A 83 18.83 -22.29 -1.45
CA GLN A 83 19.35 -23.58 -1.90
C GLN A 83 18.22 -24.58 -2.13
N HIS A 84 17.27 -24.68 -1.21
CA HIS A 84 16.10 -25.55 -1.36
C HIS A 84 15.26 -25.18 -2.60
N TYR A 85 15.01 -23.89 -2.85
CA TYR A 85 14.31 -23.46 -4.06
C TYR A 85 15.13 -23.72 -5.33
N SER A 86 16.45 -23.53 -5.30
CA SER A 86 17.33 -23.79 -6.45
C SER A 86 17.32 -25.26 -6.85
N GLN A 87 17.36 -26.17 -5.86
CA GLN A 87 17.25 -27.61 -6.08
C GLN A 87 15.90 -28.01 -6.66
N ALA A 88 14.84 -27.29 -6.31
CA ALA A 88 13.51 -27.57 -6.83
C ALA A 88 13.29 -27.02 -8.24
N PHE A 89 13.85 -25.86 -8.56
CA PHE A 89 13.78 -25.33 -9.93
C PHE A 89 14.61 -26.17 -10.90
N ASN A 90 15.77 -26.68 -10.46
CA ASN A 90 16.59 -27.57 -11.27
C ASN A 90 17.30 -28.64 -10.39
N PRO A 91 16.69 -29.83 -10.24
CA PRO A 91 17.28 -30.91 -9.45
C PRO A 91 18.60 -31.44 -9.98
N GLU A 92 18.80 -31.41 -11.30
CA GLU A 92 20.01 -31.95 -11.95
C GLU A 92 21.20 -31.00 -11.82
N ASN A 93 20.94 -29.68 -11.80
CA ASN A 93 21.99 -28.67 -11.64
C ASN A 93 21.48 -27.43 -10.87
N PRO A 94 21.42 -27.51 -9.52
CA PRO A 94 20.86 -26.45 -8.68
C PRO A 94 21.59 -25.11 -8.82
N HIS A 95 22.90 -25.13 -9.09
CA HIS A 95 23.69 -23.91 -9.25
C HIS A 95 23.22 -23.05 -10.41
N LEU A 96 22.73 -23.65 -11.50
CA LEU A 96 22.19 -22.92 -12.65
C LEU A 96 20.83 -22.27 -12.36
N ALA A 97 20.11 -22.75 -11.34
CA ALA A 97 18.80 -22.22 -10.94
C ALA A 97 18.86 -21.26 -9.73
N MET A 98 20.06 -20.93 -9.24
CA MET A 98 20.21 -20.05 -8.06
C MET A 98 19.63 -18.65 -8.31
N GLU A 99 19.87 -18.06 -9.47
CA GLU A 99 19.34 -16.74 -9.81
C GLU A 99 17.80 -16.75 -9.86
N GLN A 100 17.21 -17.80 -10.45
CA GLN A 100 15.77 -18.00 -10.49
C GLN A 100 15.18 -18.16 -9.07
N ALA A 101 15.87 -18.89 -8.19
CA ALA A 101 15.49 -19.04 -6.78
C ALA A 101 15.52 -17.69 -6.04
N VAL A 102 16.57 -16.90 -6.21
CA VAL A 102 16.68 -15.55 -5.62
C VAL A 102 15.52 -14.67 -6.08
N GLN A 103 15.30 -14.57 -7.40
CA GLN A 103 14.22 -13.76 -7.95
C GLN A 103 12.84 -14.22 -7.44
N TYR A 104 12.58 -15.53 -7.42
CA TYR A 104 11.33 -16.08 -6.92
C TYR A 104 11.13 -15.78 -5.43
N CYS A 105 12.12 -16.07 -4.59
CA CYS A 105 12.01 -15.91 -3.14
C CYS A 105 11.85 -14.43 -2.77
N GLN A 106 12.61 -13.51 -3.37
CA GLN A 106 12.45 -12.07 -3.15
C GLN A 106 11.07 -11.58 -3.60
N ALA A 107 10.59 -12.03 -4.77
CA ALA A 107 9.29 -11.64 -5.29
C ALA A 107 8.11 -12.18 -4.48
N ASN A 108 8.29 -13.23 -3.67
CA ASN A 108 7.22 -13.90 -2.93
C ASN A 108 7.31 -13.78 -1.40
N LEU A 109 8.42 -13.26 -0.85
CA LEU A 109 8.58 -13.03 0.59
C LEU A 109 7.60 -11.98 1.13
N LEU A 110 6.67 -12.38 1.99
CA LEU A 110 5.74 -11.48 2.67
C LEU A 110 6.35 -10.79 3.88
N GLY A 111 7.23 -11.47 4.61
CA GLY A 111 7.82 -10.89 5.80
C GLY A 111 8.66 -11.88 6.57
N VAL A 112 9.46 -11.35 7.48
CA VAL A 112 10.33 -12.12 8.36
C VAL A 112 10.11 -11.72 9.81
N ALA A 113 9.96 -12.72 10.68
CA ALA A 113 9.94 -12.51 12.13
C ALA A 113 11.16 -13.13 12.79
N LEU A 114 11.82 -12.37 13.65
CA LEU A 114 12.82 -12.85 14.62
C LEU A 114 12.14 -13.01 15.97
N VAL A 115 12.21 -14.21 16.55
CA VAL A 115 11.65 -14.53 17.86
C VAL A 115 12.77 -14.82 18.83
N ILE A 116 12.93 -13.96 19.84
CA ILE A 116 13.95 -14.09 20.89
C ILE A 116 13.32 -14.82 22.09
N MET A 117 13.89 -15.95 22.49
CA MET A 117 13.46 -16.70 23.67
C MET A 117 14.50 -16.54 24.76
N ASP A 118 14.09 -15.98 25.89
CA ASP A 118 15.00 -15.74 27.02
C ASP A 118 14.22 -15.69 28.35
N GLU A 119 14.93 -15.63 29.47
CA GLU A 119 14.37 -15.39 30.80
C GLU A 119 13.75 -13.98 30.86
N LYS A 120 14.47 -12.96 30.37
CA LYS A 120 14.04 -11.56 30.34
C LYS A 120 14.35 -10.91 28.98
N LEU A 121 13.50 -9.97 28.56
CA LEU A 121 13.62 -9.32 27.25
C LEU A 121 14.12 -7.87 27.30
N ALA A 122 14.18 -7.25 28.48
CA ALA A 122 14.42 -5.81 28.64
C ALA A 122 15.81 -5.33 28.18
N HIS A 123 16.77 -6.24 27.99
CA HIS A 123 18.14 -5.93 27.57
C HIS A 123 18.41 -6.25 26.10
N HIS A 124 17.44 -6.82 25.38
CA HIS A 124 17.62 -7.17 23.98
C HIS A 124 17.27 -5.99 23.09
N GLU A 125 18.17 -5.70 22.16
CA GLU A 125 17.99 -4.73 21.09
C GLU A 125 18.42 -5.39 19.78
N VAL A 126 17.63 -5.20 18.73
CA VAL A 126 17.96 -5.64 17.36
C VAL A 126 18.03 -4.39 16.50
N THR A 127 19.12 -4.25 15.75
CA THR A 127 19.36 -3.08 14.90
C THR A 127 19.39 -3.46 13.42
N LEU A 128 18.79 -2.61 12.59
CA LEU A 128 18.84 -2.73 11.14
C LEU A 128 19.22 -1.38 10.52
N PRO A 129 20.16 -1.35 9.54
CA PRO A 129 20.47 -0.12 8.83
C PRO A 129 19.30 0.29 7.93
N LEU A 130 19.10 1.61 7.82
CA LEU A 130 18.07 2.26 7.00
C LEU A 130 18.68 2.82 5.72
N TYR A 131 17.99 2.62 4.61
CA TYR A 131 18.41 3.10 3.31
C TYR A 131 17.30 3.84 2.58
N ASP A 132 17.70 4.85 1.80
CA ASP A 132 16.82 5.52 0.86
C ASP A 132 16.62 4.67 -0.43
N PRO A 133 15.68 5.08 -1.29
CA PRO A 133 15.46 4.53 -2.63
C PRO A 133 16.69 4.43 -3.55
N GLN A 134 17.70 5.25 -3.30
CA GLN A 134 18.93 5.38 -4.09
C GLN A 134 20.11 4.68 -3.41
N TYR A 135 19.86 3.86 -2.39
CA TYR A 135 20.84 3.12 -1.60
C TYR A 135 21.82 3.99 -0.79
N HIS A 136 21.44 5.22 -0.45
CA HIS A 136 22.14 6.01 0.56
C HIS A 136 21.69 5.61 1.96
N GLU A 137 22.66 5.44 2.87
CA GLU A 137 22.39 5.12 4.27
C GLU A 137 21.80 6.33 5.00
N LEU A 138 20.66 6.12 5.65
CA LEU A 138 19.90 7.17 6.34
C LEU A 138 20.10 7.13 7.86
N GLY A 139 20.48 5.99 8.44
CA GLY A 139 20.59 5.78 9.88
C GLY A 139 20.28 4.33 10.26
N GLU A 140 19.76 4.12 11.47
CA GLU A 140 19.42 2.80 12.00
C GLU A 140 18.00 2.76 12.59
N ALA A 141 17.37 1.59 12.47
CA ALA A 141 16.16 1.23 13.20
C ALA A 141 16.52 0.30 14.36
N TYR A 142 16.12 0.69 15.57
CA TYR A 142 16.28 -0.05 16.81
C TYR A 142 14.95 -0.69 17.21
N PHE A 143 14.95 -2.01 17.37
CA PHE A 143 13.82 -2.78 17.85
C PHE A 143 14.04 -3.09 19.33
N ASN A 144 13.17 -2.55 20.18
CA ASN A 144 13.28 -2.68 21.63
C ASN A 144 11.98 -3.20 22.26
N CYS A 145 12.11 -4.01 23.31
CA CYS A 145 10.98 -4.60 24.01
C CYS A 145 10.43 -3.63 25.07
N ASP A 146 9.15 -3.27 24.95
CA ASP A 146 8.43 -2.61 26.03
C ASP A 146 7.84 -3.66 26.98
N SER A 147 8.48 -3.83 28.14
CA SER A 147 8.06 -4.79 29.17
C SER A 147 6.63 -4.59 29.67
N GLN A 148 6.04 -3.40 29.51
CA GLN A 148 4.66 -3.12 29.93
C GLN A 148 3.63 -3.62 28.92
N VAL A 149 4.02 -3.79 27.66
CA VAL A 149 3.12 -4.18 26.57
C VAL A 149 3.33 -5.65 26.24
N LYS A 150 2.57 -6.52 26.91
CA LYS A 150 2.49 -7.95 26.60
C LYS A 150 1.37 -8.22 25.59
N LEU A 151 1.65 -9.07 24.61
CA LEU A 151 0.66 -9.57 23.65
C LEU A 151 -0.22 -10.65 24.26
N PHE A 152 0.38 -11.59 25.02
CA PHE A 152 -0.33 -12.59 25.81
C PHE A 152 0.58 -13.16 26.90
N SER A 153 -0.03 -13.85 27.87
CA SER A 153 0.67 -14.59 28.93
C SER A 153 0.30 -16.07 28.91
N ILE A 154 1.22 -16.92 29.38
CA ILE A 154 1.03 -18.36 29.51
C ILE A 154 1.35 -18.75 30.94
N ARG A 155 0.45 -19.53 31.55
CA ARG A 155 0.64 -20.20 32.83
C ARG A 155 0.49 -21.69 32.65
N ASP A 156 1.07 -22.47 33.54
CA ASP A 156 0.75 -23.87 33.66
C ASP A 156 -0.44 -24.04 34.61
N GLN A 157 -1.33 -24.98 34.31
CA GLN A 157 -2.49 -25.26 35.16
C GLN A 157 -2.12 -25.86 36.52
N LYS A 158 -0.91 -26.42 36.63
CA LYS A 158 -0.36 -27.04 37.84
C LYS A 158 0.34 -26.04 38.76
N GLU A 159 0.35 -24.75 38.40
CA GLU A 159 0.97 -23.64 39.13
C GLU A 159 2.45 -23.87 39.51
N THR A 160 3.18 -24.64 38.71
CA THR A 160 4.62 -24.87 38.85
C THR A 160 5.44 -23.65 38.43
N MET A 161 4.86 -22.75 37.63
CA MET A 161 5.48 -21.51 37.21
C MET A 161 5.33 -20.43 38.29
N SER A 162 6.46 -19.95 38.84
CA SER A 162 6.44 -18.85 39.81
C SER A 162 6.00 -17.52 39.19
N GLN A 163 6.28 -17.34 37.89
CA GLN A 163 5.84 -16.23 37.06
C GLN A 163 5.33 -16.73 35.71
N PRO A 164 4.29 -16.10 35.14
CA PRO A 164 3.81 -16.47 33.81
C PRO A 164 4.88 -16.19 32.76
N ALA A 165 4.96 -17.05 31.75
CA ALA A 165 5.69 -16.72 30.54
C ALA A 165 4.91 -15.63 29.78
N THR A 166 5.61 -14.70 29.16
CA THR A 166 4.97 -13.54 28.50
C THR A 166 5.53 -13.35 27.11
N PHE A 167 4.64 -13.11 26.16
CA PHE A 167 4.99 -12.87 24.77
C PHE A 167 4.86 -11.38 24.44
N HIS A 168 5.87 -10.82 23.79
CA HIS A 168 6.01 -9.38 23.53
C HIS A 168 6.32 -9.11 22.06
N SER A 169 5.91 -7.94 21.59
CA SER A 169 6.38 -7.35 20.33
C SER A 169 7.43 -6.29 20.65
N PHE A 170 8.52 -6.29 19.88
CA PHE A 170 9.52 -5.24 19.94
C PHE A 170 9.09 -4.12 19.00
N LYS A 171 9.08 -2.89 19.51
CA LYS A 171 8.65 -1.74 18.73
C LYS A 171 9.83 -1.16 17.96
N PRO A 172 9.70 -0.95 16.64
CA PRO A 172 10.72 -0.25 15.89
C PRO A 172 10.77 1.22 16.32
N SER A 173 11.98 1.74 16.43
CA SER A 173 12.26 3.15 16.65
C SER A 173 13.41 3.58 15.76
N VAL A 174 13.33 4.77 15.21
CA VAL A 174 14.36 5.32 14.31
C VAL A 174 15.04 6.51 14.99
N ASP A 175 16.34 6.64 14.73
CA ASP A 175 17.22 7.70 15.25
C ASP A 175 16.69 9.11 14.95
N LYS A 176 16.16 9.32 13.75
CA LYS A 176 15.75 10.63 13.22
C LYS A 176 14.23 10.75 13.18
N ARG A 177 13.71 11.85 13.73
CA ARG A 177 12.25 12.14 13.72
C ARG A 177 11.63 12.16 12.33
N ALA A 178 12.35 12.65 11.32
CA ALA A 178 11.87 12.71 9.94
C ALA A 178 11.54 11.31 9.38
N LEU A 179 12.30 10.29 9.79
CA LEU A 179 12.19 8.92 9.32
C LEU A 179 10.99 8.17 9.94
N LYS A 180 10.41 8.69 11.04
CA LYS A 180 9.24 8.07 11.71
C LYS A 180 7.97 8.08 10.86
N ALA A 181 7.92 8.96 9.86
CA ALA A 181 6.77 9.08 8.98
C ALA A 181 6.88 8.18 7.74
N GLU A 182 7.96 7.41 7.57
CA GLU A 182 8.16 6.55 6.41
C GLU A 182 7.71 5.11 6.71
N ASN A 183 7.16 4.42 5.70
CA ASN A 183 6.96 2.98 5.77
C ASN A 183 8.24 2.30 5.26
N TRP A 184 8.65 1.24 5.92
CA TRP A 184 9.93 0.56 5.69
C TRP A 184 9.70 -0.86 5.20
N THR A 185 10.49 -1.30 4.22
CA THR A 185 10.47 -2.68 3.72
C THR A 185 11.82 -3.36 3.87
N LEU A 186 11.81 -4.63 4.25
CA LEU A 186 12.99 -5.47 4.36
C LEU A 186 13.60 -5.74 2.97
N ARG A 187 14.92 -5.68 2.88
CA ARG A 187 15.68 -6.02 1.68
C ARG A 187 16.84 -6.95 2.04
N LEU A 188 17.03 -7.95 1.17
CA LEU A 188 17.93 -9.10 1.36
C LEU A 188 18.88 -9.29 0.17
N ASP A 189 19.12 -8.24 -0.60
CA ASP A 189 20.00 -8.18 -1.76
C ASP A 189 21.44 -7.75 -1.41
N LYS A 190 21.68 -7.29 -0.17
CA LYS A 190 23.00 -7.04 0.39
C LYS A 190 23.47 -8.19 1.30
N THR A 191 24.73 -8.12 1.73
CA THR A 191 25.34 -9.08 2.67
C THR A 191 24.70 -9.08 4.05
N GLN A 192 24.00 -8.01 4.43
CA GLN A 192 23.24 -7.93 5.67
C GLN A 192 21.81 -7.50 5.35
N PRO A 193 20.80 -8.00 6.10
CA PRO A 193 19.44 -7.51 5.97
C PRO A 193 19.42 -6.02 6.31
N TYR A 194 18.58 -5.26 5.61
CA TYR A 194 18.40 -3.84 5.85
C TYR A 194 16.96 -3.42 5.54
N LEU A 195 16.58 -2.24 6.02
CA LEU A 195 15.29 -1.64 5.72
C LEU A 195 15.46 -0.53 4.69
N MET A 196 14.62 -0.54 3.66
CA MET A 196 14.57 0.50 2.64
C MET A 196 13.24 1.23 2.74
N ALA A 197 13.26 2.55 2.56
CA ALA A 197 12.02 3.32 2.47
C ALA A 197 11.17 2.79 1.30
N MET A 198 9.89 2.50 1.56
CA MET A 198 8.99 2.01 0.52
C MET A 198 8.83 3.05 -0.59
N GLN A 199 9.24 2.70 -1.81
CA GLN A 199 9.06 3.55 -2.98
C GLN A 199 7.66 3.37 -3.56
N ALA A 200 6.98 4.49 -3.80
CA ALA A 200 5.90 4.52 -4.77
C ALA A 200 6.37 5.18 -6.05
N ARG A 201 6.13 4.54 -7.19
CA ARG A 201 6.35 5.17 -8.48
C ARG A 201 5.15 6.03 -8.81
N PHE A 202 5.39 7.34 -8.88
CA PHE A 202 4.52 8.27 -9.59
C PHE A 202 4.86 8.18 -11.07
N SER A 203 3.95 7.68 -11.89
CA SER A 203 4.06 7.93 -13.33
C SER A 203 3.52 9.34 -13.60
N GLU A 204 4.38 10.23 -14.12
CA GLU A 204 3.97 11.58 -14.55
C GLU A 204 2.85 11.51 -15.61
N HIS A 205 2.79 10.41 -16.38
CA HIS A 205 1.82 10.19 -17.44
C HIS A 205 0.60 9.36 -17.00
N ASN A 206 0.66 8.71 -15.83
CA ASN A 206 -0.45 7.92 -15.31
C ASN A 206 -0.53 8.09 -13.79
N PRO A 207 -1.46 8.89 -13.25
CA PRO A 207 -1.52 9.22 -11.82
C PRO A 207 -1.99 8.05 -10.94
N VAL A 208 -1.91 6.82 -11.44
CA VAL A 208 -2.10 5.62 -10.63
C VAL A 208 -0.92 5.56 -9.66
N VAL A 209 -1.20 5.80 -8.38
CA VAL A 209 -0.32 5.40 -7.29
C VAL A 209 -0.38 3.88 -7.23
N THR A 210 0.36 3.22 -8.10
CA THR A 210 0.73 1.84 -7.89
C THR A 210 2.02 1.87 -7.11
N LEU A 211 2.01 1.31 -5.89
CA LEU A 211 3.23 0.71 -5.36
C LEU A 211 3.87 -0.07 -6.51
N VAL A 212 5.18 0.09 -6.68
CA VAL A 212 5.91 -0.77 -7.61
C VAL A 212 5.46 -2.20 -7.30
N PRO A 213 5.23 -3.07 -8.29
CA PRO A 213 4.97 -4.49 -8.05
C PRO A 213 6.22 -5.18 -7.46
N GLU A 214 6.96 -4.52 -6.58
CA GLU A 214 7.90 -5.12 -5.68
C GLU A 214 7.12 -5.57 -4.44
N ASN A 215 7.42 -6.78 -4.00
CA ASN A 215 6.89 -7.26 -2.75
C ASN A 215 7.49 -6.39 -1.64
N ASN A 216 6.68 -5.96 -0.66
CA ASN A 216 7.14 -5.13 0.44
C ASN A 216 7.21 -5.98 1.71
N PRO A 217 8.19 -6.89 1.85
CA PRO A 217 8.29 -7.69 3.05
C PRO A 217 8.52 -6.81 4.27
N ILE A 218 7.90 -7.19 5.37
CA ILE A 218 8.14 -6.55 6.68
C ILE A 218 9.22 -7.31 7.45
N PHE A 219 9.81 -6.64 8.43
CA PHE A 219 10.64 -7.27 9.46
C PHE A 219 10.03 -6.98 10.82
N ALA A 220 9.77 -8.03 11.59
CA ALA A 220 9.19 -7.92 12.92
C ALA A 220 10.06 -8.66 13.94
N VAL A 221 10.14 -8.13 15.15
CA VAL A 221 10.86 -8.77 16.26
C VAL A 221 9.88 -9.02 17.38
N TYR A 222 9.90 -10.25 17.89
CA TYR A 222 9.08 -10.71 18.99
C TYR A 222 9.95 -11.36 20.05
N GLY A 223 9.43 -11.46 21.27
CA GLY A 223 10.13 -12.18 22.32
C GLY A 223 9.21 -12.96 23.24
N LEU A 224 9.69 -14.11 23.71
CA LEU A 224 9.07 -14.91 24.74
C LEU A 224 9.95 -14.87 25.99
N ALA A 225 9.48 -14.15 27.01
CA ALA A 225 10.10 -14.09 28.32
C ALA A 225 9.61 -15.28 29.18
N HIS A 226 10.54 -16.09 29.66
CA HIS A 226 10.27 -17.27 30.48
C HIS A 226 10.36 -16.98 31.99
N GLY A 227 10.50 -15.73 32.42
CA GLY A 227 10.39 -15.38 33.84
C GLY A 227 11.61 -15.80 34.67
N ASP A 228 11.57 -16.95 35.33
CA ASP A 228 12.64 -17.48 36.20
C ASP A 228 13.28 -18.78 35.66
N ALA A 229 13.18 -19.00 34.35
CA ALA A 229 13.59 -20.24 33.70
C ALA A 229 15.02 -20.67 34.01
N TYR A 230 15.98 -19.74 34.13
CA TYR A 230 17.36 -20.13 34.44
C TYR A 230 17.48 -20.73 35.83
N ARG A 231 16.82 -20.13 36.81
CA ARG A 231 16.78 -20.67 38.17
C ARG A 231 16.14 -22.06 38.20
N VAL A 232 15.10 -22.27 37.41
CA VAL A 232 14.39 -23.56 37.31
C VAL A 232 15.24 -24.63 36.64
N LEU A 233 16.05 -24.28 35.63
CA LEU A 233 16.85 -25.24 34.85
C LEU A 233 18.26 -25.48 35.39
N ALA A 234 18.82 -24.52 36.14
CA ALA A 234 20.19 -24.55 36.64
C ALA A 234 20.60 -25.82 37.39
N PRO A 235 19.78 -26.40 38.31
CA PRO A 235 20.20 -27.56 39.10
C PRO A 235 20.09 -28.89 38.35
N PHE A 236 19.58 -28.90 37.11
CA PHE A 236 19.27 -30.13 36.39
C PHE A 236 20.25 -30.40 35.23
N THR A 237 20.50 -31.69 34.98
CA THR A 237 21.24 -32.17 33.81
C THR A 237 20.44 -31.94 32.52
N PRO A 238 21.08 -31.94 31.33
CA PRO A 238 20.38 -31.76 30.06
C PRO A 238 19.18 -32.71 29.88
N ALA A 239 19.33 -34.00 30.20
CA ALA A 239 18.24 -34.97 30.11
C ALA A 239 17.07 -34.67 31.06
N GLU A 240 17.35 -34.16 32.26
CA GLU A 240 16.32 -33.78 33.22
C GLU A 240 15.62 -32.47 32.87
N ARG A 241 16.32 -31.53 32.20
CA ARG A 241 15.75 -30.27 31.73
C ARG A 241 14.61 -30.49 30.74
N GLU A 242 14.64 -31.58 29.98
CA GLU A 242 13.60 -31.94 29.00
C GLU A 242 12.21 -32.13 29.60
N HIS A 243 12.15 -32.45 30.88
CA HIS A 243 10.91 -32.62 31.63
C HIS A 243 10.48 -31.37 32.40
N ARG A 244 11.25 -30.28 32.32
CA ARG A 244 10.96 -29.03 33.02
C ARG A 244 10.08 -28.12 32.19
N TRP A 245 9.30 -27.30 32.90
CA TRP A 245 8.27 -26.46 32.28
C TRP A 245 8.81 -25.56 31.16
N PRO A 246 10.02 -24.93 31.23
CA PRO A 246 10.45 -24.01 30.15
C PRO A 246 10.64 -24.75 28.82
N VAL A 247 11.29 -25.92 28.86
CA VAL A 247 11.55 -26.72 27.65
C VAL A 247 10.26 -27.36 27.14
N ARG A 248 9.39 -27.83 28.04
CA ARG A 248 8.06 -28.34 27.67
C ARG A 248 7.16 -27.27 27.06
N LEU A 249 7.24 -26.03 27.56
CA LEU A 249 6.49 -24.89 27.01
C LEU A 249 6.97 -24.57 25.60
N GLN A 250 8.28 -24.48 25.38
CA GLN A 250 8.84 -24.25 24.06
C GLN A 250 8.44 -25.36 23.08
N ARG A 251 8.52 -26.63 23.49
CA ARG A 251 8.06 -27.76 22.68
C ARG A 251 6.59 -27.65 22.30
N PHE A 252 5.73 -27.29 23.25
CA PHE A 252 4.30 -27.05 22.99
C PHE A 252 4.08 -25.92 21.98
N LEU A 253 4.73 -24.77 22.21
CA LEU A 253 4.61 -23.58 21.35
C LEU A 253 5.14 -23.81 19.93
N LEU A 254 6.19 -24.61 19.80
CA LEU A 254 6.87 -24.92 18.55
C LEU A 254 6.36 -26.21 17.88
N GLY A 255 5.46 -26.95 18.54
CA GLY A 255 4.89 -28.21 18.03
C GLY A 255 5.92 -29.34 17.87
N ALA A 256 6.92 -29.40 18.75
CA ALA A 256 7.89 -30.48 18.78
C ALA A 256 7.45 -31.57 19.79
N ASP A 257 7.17 -32.76 19.26
CA ASP A 257 7.09 -34.04 19.96
C ASP A 257 5.76 -34.43 20.66
N MET A 258 4.87 -35.03 19.87
CA MET A 258 3.94 -36.08 20.31
C MET A 258 3.93 -37.17 19.22
N LYS A 259 4.81 -38.16 19.34
CA LYS A 259 4.73 -39.48 18.65
C LYS A 259 4.24 -39.46 17.20
N GLY A 260 5.14 -39.15 16.25
CA GLY A 260 5.03 -39.65 14.87
C GLY A 260 3.86 -39.14 14.00
N LEU A 261 3.06 -38.17 14.47
CA LEU A 261 2.08 -37.47 13.64
C LEU A 261 2.59 -36.06 13.34
N SER A 262 2.92 -35.84 12.06
CA SER A 262 3.29 -34.53 11.51
C SER A 262 2.13 -33.55 11.70
N LEU A 263 2.13 -32.84 12.83
CA LEU A 263 1.26 -31.69 13.04
C LEU A 263 2.04 -30.39 12.87
N LYS A 264 2.78 -30.29 11.76
CA LYS A 264 3.44 -29.05 11.31
C LYS A 264 2.46 -27.88 11.17
N THR A 265 1.15 -28.16 11.09
CA THR A 265 0.05 -27.18 11.03
C THR A 265 -0.54 -26.76 12.39
N THR A 266 -0.11 -27.32 13.53
CA THR A 266 -0.74 -27.05 14.86
C THR A 266 0.09 -26.25 15.86
N ALA A 267 1.38 -26.02 15.60
CA ALA A 267 2.20 -25.25 16.52
C ALA A 267 1.65 -23.83 16.67
N LEU A 268 1.35 -23.44 17.90
CA LEU A 268 0.66 -22.20 18.22
C LEU A 268 1.40 -20.97 17.65
N LEU A 269 2.73 -20.91 17.86
CA LEU A 269 3.52 -19.76 17.41
C LEU A 269 3.55 -19.64 15.88
N ASN A 270 3.53 -20.76 15.15
CA ASN A 270 3.50 -20.71 13.69
C ASN A 270 2.21 -20.06 13.19
N SER A 271 1.06 -20.39 13.81
CA SER A 271 -0.24 -19.82 13.49
C SER A 271 -0.30 -18.33 13.84
N ILE A 272 0.12 -17.96 15.05
CA ILE A 272 0.13 -16.57 15.52
C ILE A 272 1.05 -15.70 14.65
N LEU A 273 2.31 -16.10 14.48
CA LEU A 273 3.31 -15.30 13.75
C LEU A 273 2.95 -15.15 12.28
N ALA A 274 2.45 -16.18 11.62
CA ALA A 274 2.02 -16.06 10.24
C ALA A 274 0.88 -15.04 10.09
N ARG A 275 -0.09 -15.03 11.01
CA ARG A 275 -1.21 -14.08 10.97
C ARG A 275 -0.79 -12.66 11.30
N LEU A 276 0.09 -12.45 12.27
CA LEU A 276 0.68 -11.15 12.54
C LEU A 276 1.45 -10.63 11.32
N LEU A 277 2.31 -11.47 10.72
CA LEU A 277 3.07 -11.08 9.53
C LEU A 277 2.16 -10.72 8.33
N ILE A 278 1.11 -11.50 8.08
CA ILE A 278 0.13 -11.22 7.01
C ILE A 278 -0.56 -9.88 7.28
N ALA A 279 -1.04 -9.67 8.51
CA ALA A 279 -1.75 -8.47 8.91
C ALA A 279 -0.88 -7.22 8.73
N ASP A 280 0.33 -7.23 9.29
CA ASP A 280 1.28 -6.13 9.22
C ASP A 280 1.69 -5.83 7.77
N THR A 281 1.98 -6.86 6.96
CA THR A 281 2.40 -6.65 5.56
C THR A 281 1.30 -6.00 4.73
N VAL A 282 0.06 -6.46 4.90
CA VAL A 282 -1.10 -5.90 4.21
C VAL A 282 -1.38 -4.47 4.72
N PHE A 283 -1.35 -4.26 6.03
CA PHE A 283 -1.54 -2.94 6.63
C PHE A 283 -0.52 -1.91 6.13
N GLU A 284 0.79 -2.19 6.27
CA GLU A 284 1.86 -1.26 5.88
C GLU A 284 1.79 -0.89 4.39
N SER A 285 1.49 -1.87 3.54
CA SER A 285 1.31 -1.62 2.11
C SER A 285 0.12 -0.70 1.83
N LEU A 286 -1.01 -0.93 2.48
CA LEU A 286 -2.23 -0.11 2.30
C LEU A 286 -2.09 1.28 2.90
N ASP A 287 -1.45 1.40 4.06
CA ASP A 287 -1.18 2.68 4.72
C ASP A 287 -0.29 3.56 3.82
N CYS A 288 0.77 2.98 3.26
CA CYS A 288 1.62 3.64 2.28
C CYS A 288 0.82 4.11 1.06
N GLU A 289 0.06 3.22 0.41
CA GLU A 289 -0.76 3.54 -0.77
C GLU A 289 -1.78 4.65 -0.47
N ALA A 290 -2.50 4.55 0.64
CA ALA A 290 -3.53 5.50 1.03
C ALA A 290 -2.94 6.88 1.40
N ARG A 291 -1.82 6.91 2.12
CA ARG A 291 -1.12 8.14 2.49
C ARG A 291 -0.60 8.89 1.27
N LEU A 292 -0.01 8.17 0.32
CA LEU A 292 0.47 8.75 -0.93
C LEU A 292 -0.66 9.27 -1.82
N LEU A 293 -1.75 8.51 -1.94
CA LEU A 293 -2.94 8.96 -2.67
C LEU A 293 -3.50 10.25 -2.04
N ARG A 294 -3.59 10.31 -0.72
CA ARG A 294 -4.04 11.50 0.02
C ARG A 294 -3.14 12.71 -0.26
N LEU A 295 -1.81 12.55 -0.18
CA LEU A 295 -0.86 13.63 -0.46
C LEU A 295 -0.96 14.11 -1.91
N THR A 296 -1.08 13.18 -2.86
CA THR A 296 -1.21 13.47 -4.29
C THR A 296 -2.48 14.25 -4.59
N LEU A 297 -3.61 13.79 -4.04
CA LEU A 297 -4.88 14.50 -4.15
C LEU A 297 -4.74 15.90 -3.56
N GLN A 298 -4.18 16.04 -2.37
CA GLN A 298 -4.01 17.35 -1.74
C GLN A 298 -3.18 18.29 -2.61
N GLN A 299 -2.06 17.83 -3.17
CA GLN A 299 -1.19 18.64 -4.04
C GLN A 299 -1.87 19.00 -5.36
N LYS A 300 -2.43 18.02 -6.08
CA LYS A 300 -3.01 18.23 -7.41
C LYS A 300 -4.33 18.99 -7.38
N THR A 301 -5.11 18.86 -6.32
CA THR A 301 -6.44 19.50 -6.23
C THR A 301 -6.42 20.88 -5.59
N ALA A 302 -5.35 21.28 -4.90
CA ALA A 302 -5.24 22.59 -4.25
C ALA A 302 -5.55 23.76 -5.20
N HIS A 303 -4.99 23.72 -6.41
CA HIS A 303 -5.26 24.72 -7.44
C HIS A 303 -6.74 24.78 -7.84
N TYR A 304 -7.36 23.63 -8.11
CA TYR A 304 -8.74 23.56 -8.60
C TYR A 304 -9.75 24.07 -7.56
N PHE A 305 -9.47 23.84 -6.28
CA PHE A 305 -10.30 24.33 -5.18
C PHE A 305 -10.18 25.84 -4.98
N ALA A 306 -8.99 26.40 -5.18
CA ALA A 306 -8.76 27.84 -5.06
C ALA A 306 -9.19 28.64 -6.30
N THR A 307 -9.47 27.98 -7.43
CA THR A 307 -9.81 28.67 -8.67
C THR A 307 -11.21 29.29 -8.61
N SER A 308 -11.28 30.62 -8.70
CA SER A 308 -12.52 31.39 -8.75
C SER A 308 -13.20 31.30 -10.12
N ASP A 309 -14.51 31.55 -10.16
CA ASP A 309 -15.26 31.55 -11.44
C ASP A 309 -14.75 32.63 -12.40
N GLN A 310 -14.23 33.75 -11.88
CA GLN A 310 -13.61 34.80 -12.69
C GLN A 310 -12.32 34.30 -13.36
N THR A 311 -11.50 33.52 -12.65
CA THR A 311 -10.30 32.90 -13.19
C THR A 311 -10.65 31.88 -14.28
N ILE A 312 -11.70 31.08 -14.07
CA ILE A 312 -12.22 30.15 -15.07
C ILE A 312 -12.61 30.92 -16.35
N GLN A 313 -13.31 32.04 -16.22
CA GLN A 313 -13.74 32.83 -17.38
C GLN A 313 -12.60 33.45 -18.21
N GLN A 314 -11.49 33.78 -17.54
CA GLN A 314 -10.31 34.37 -18.18
C GLN A 314 -9.38 33.32 -18.81
N THR A 315 -9.54 32.05 -18.46
CA THR A 315 -8.69 30.97 -18.95
C THR A 315 -9.13 30.51 -20.35
N PRO A 316 -8.20 30.26 -21.29
CA PRO A 316 -8.53 29.75 -22.62
C PRO A 316 -9.27 28.42 -22.57
N HIS A 317 -10.23 28.19 -23.46
CA HIS A 317 -11.03 26.95 -23.47
C HIS A 317 -10.20 25.69 -23.66
N SER A 318 -9.16 25.71 -24.50
CA SER A 318 -8.26 24.56 -24.70
C SER A 318 -7.55 24.14 -23.41
N VAL A 319 -7.16 25.12 -22.58
CA VAL A 319 -6.53 24.89 -21.28
C VAL A 319 -7.55 24.35 -20.27
N LEU A 320 -8.75 24.93 -20.23
CA LEU A 320 -9.83 24.44 -19.37
C LEU A 320 -10.23 23.00 -19.70
N GLU A 321 -10.31 22.64 -20.97
CA GLU A 321 -10.61 21.28 -21.41
C GLU A 321 -9.50 20.29 -21.05
N GLN A 322 -8.23 20.68 -21.19
CA GLN A 322 -7.11 19.86 -20.76
C GLN A 322 -7.15 19.63 -19.25
N GLN A 323 -7.31 20.70 -18.46
CA GLN A 323 -7.41 20.61 -17.01
C GLN A 323 -8.64 19.81 -16.57
N LEU A 324 -9.76 19.90 -17.28
CA LEU A 324 -10.93 19.06 -17.02
C LEU A 324 -10.62 17.57 -17.26
N ARG A 325 -9.94 17.21 -18.34
CA ARG A 325 -9.50 15.83 -18.60
C ARG A 325 -8.53 15.33 -17.53
N GLU A 326 -7.62 16.19 -17.06
CA GLU A 326 -6.71 15.86 -15.96
C GLU A 326 -7.46 15.60 -14.65
N MET A 327 -8.47 16.43 -14.32
CA MET A 327 -9.34 16.21 -13.16
C MET A 327 -10.17 14.94 -13.30
N GLU A 328 -10.76 14.68 -14.47
CA GLU A 328 -11.53 13.46 -14.75
C GLU A 328 -10.67 12.21 -14.60
N ASN A 329 -9.44 12.22 -15.12
CA ASN A 329 -8.48 11.13 -14.94
C ASN A 329 -8.09 10.95 -13.46
N LEU A 330 -7.92 12.04 -12.71
CA LEU A 330 -7.66 11.96 -11.28
C LEU A 330 -8.86 11.38 -10.51
N VAL A 331 -10.09 11.70 -10.92
CA VAL A 331 -11.31 11.10 -10.34
C VAL A 331 -11.35 9.60 -10.58
N THR A 332 -11.17 9.14 -11.83
CA THR A 332 -11.26 7.71 -12.17
C THR A 332 -10.17 6.89 -11.48
N THR A 333 -8.93 7.39 -11.46
CA THR A 333 -7.82 6.72 -10.78
C THR A 333 -8.01 6.66 -9.27
N THR A 334 -8.56 7.71 -8.66
CA THR A 334 -8.87 7.73 -7.22
C THR A 334 -10.03 6.79 -6.88
N ASP A 335 -11.11 6.78 -7.67
CA ASP A 335 -12.23 5.84 -7.47
C ASP A 335 -11.74 4.37 -7.54
N TYR A 336 -10.86 4.06 -8.50
CA TYR A 336 -10.27 2.72 -8.62
C TYR A 336 -9.41 2.35 -7.39
N ALA A 337 -8.53 3.26 -6.94
CA ALA A 337 -7.68 3.03 -5.77
C ALA A 337 -8.51 2.89 -4.48
N LEU A 338 -9.54 3.73 -4.30
CA LEU A 338 -10.49 3.62 -3.19
C LEU A 338 -11.20 2.26 -3.18
N GLY A 339 -11.66 1.78 -4.34
CA GLY A 339 -12.27 0.45 -4.46
C GLY A 339 -11.32 -0.66 -3.99
N ARG A 340 -10.05 -0.61 -4.41
CA ARG A 340 -9.01 -1.56 -3.99
C ARG A 340 -8.72 -1.49 -2.49
N ILE A 341 -8.51 -0.29 -1.94
CA ILE A 341 -8.25 -0.09 -0.52
C ILE A 341 -9.44 -0.58 0.32
N SER A 342 -10.67 -0.26 -0.09
CA SER A 342 -11.90 -0.73 0.57
C SER A 342 -12.00 -2.26 0.60
N GLN A 343 -11.71 -2.93 -0.53
CA GLN A 343 -11.68 -4.39 -0.60
C GLN A 343 -10.60 -5.00 0.32
N ALA A 344 -9.43 -4.36 0.39
CA ALA A 344 -8.34 -4.82 1.21
C ALA A 344 -8.62 -4.62 2.72
N ILE A 345 -9.26 -3.51 3.11
CA ILE A 345 -9.78 -3.28 4.47
C ILE A 345 -10.76 -4.39 4.85
N LYS A 346 -11.74 -4.71 4.00
CA LYS A 346 -12.68 -5.82 4.27
C LYS A 346 -11.96 -7.16 4.43
N THR A 347 -10.90 -7.38 3.67
CA THR A 347 -10.08 -8.59 3.78
C THR A 347 -9.34 -8.65 5.11
N LEU A 348 -8.81 -7.51 5.58
CA LEU A 348 -8.19 -7.38 6.91
C LEU A 348 -9.21 -7.62 8.03
N GLU A 349 -10.43 -7.09 7.92
CA GLU A 349 -11.54 -7.34 8.86
C GLU A 349 -11.88 -8.84 8.93
N ILE A 350 -12.05 -9.50 7.78
CA ILE A 350 -12.28 -10.95 7.73
C ILE A 350 -11.10 -11.73 8.34
N ASN A 351 -9.86 -11.31 8.07
CA ASN A 351 -8.68 -11.94 8.65
C ASN A 351 -8.60 -11.76 10.16
N GLN A 352 -9.02 -10.60 10.67
CA GLN A 352 -9.12 -10.32 12.10
C GLN A 352 -10.14 -11.25 12.76
N ASP A 353 -11.36 -11.34 12.21
CA ASP A 353 -12.43 -12.18 12.75
C ASP A 353 -12.00 -13.66 12.76
N ASN A 354 -11.40 -14.12 11.66
CA ASN A 354 -10.85 -15.46 11.57
C ASN A 354 -9.73 -15.70 12.59
N PHE A 355 -8.86 -14.71 12.81
CA PHE A 355 -7.77 -14.84 13.78
C PHE A 355 -8.32 -14.89 15.20
N GLN A 356 -9.27 -14.02 15.54
CA GLN A 356 -9.96 -14.03 16.83
C GLN A 356 -10.70 -15.35 17.07
N TRP A 357 -11.46 -15.83 16.09
CA TRP A 357 -12.14 -17.12 16.17
C TRP A 357 -11.13 -18.25 16.39
N ARG A 358 -10.01 -18.28 15.66
CA ARG A 358 -8.96 -19.28 15.85
C ARG A 358 -8.37 -19.20 17.25
N LEU A 359 -8.05 -18.02 17.77
CA LEU A 359 -7.52 -17.85 19.13
C LEU A 359 -8.48 -18.40 20.20
N HIS A 360 -9.78 -18.16 20.05
CA HIS A 360 -10.79 -18.73 20.95
C HIS A 360 -10.90 -20.26 20.86
N ASN A 361 -10.67 -20.84 19.68
CA ASN A 361 -10.71 -22.29 19.46
C ASN A 361 -9.35 -22.98 19.60
N LEU A 362 -8.27 -22.23 19.86
CA LEU A 362 -6.90 -22.72 20.07
C LEU A 362 -6.66 -23.13 21.53
N HIS A 363 -7.72 -23.31 22.33
CA HIS A 363 -7.65 -23.95 23.63
C HIS A 363 -7.90 -25.45 23.46
N PRO A 364 -6.89 -26.32 23.52
CA PRO A 364 -7.15 -27.73 23.72
C PRO A 364 -7.68 -27.84 25.15
N ASP A 365 -8.91 -28.31 25.33
CA ASP A 365 -9.51 -28.58 26.65
C ASP A 365 -8.64 -29.54 27.51
N GLU A 366 -7.64 -30.18 26.89
CA GLU A 366 -6.68 -31.13 27.48
C GLU A 366 -5.23 -30.57 27.62
N SER A 367 -4.98 -29.29 27.34
CA SER A 367 -3.63 -28.70 27.44
C SER A 367 -3.23 -28.41 28.89
N GLU A 368 -1.98 -28.74 29.26
CA GLU A 368 -1.41 -28.33 30.56
C GLU A 368 -1.16 -26.81 30.67
N TRP A 369 -1.27 -26.08 29.55
CA TRP A 369 -1.00 -24.65 29.46
C TRP A 369 -2.28 -23.84 29.37
N GLN A 370 -2.45 -22.91 30.28
CA GLN A 370 -3.49 -21.89 30.24
C GLN A 370 -2.93 -20.62 29.60
N MET A 371 -3.55 -20.19 28.52
CA MET A 371 -3.14 -19.00 27.79
C MET A 371 -4.13 -17.87 28.02
N ASP A 372 -3.58 -16.72 28.37
CA ASP A 372 -4.32 -15.50 28.66
C ASP A 372 -3.97 -14.44 27.62
N TRP A 373 -4.83 -14.38 26.60
CA TRP A 373 -4.85 -13.37 25.55
C TRP A 373 -5.89 -12.28 25.82
N GLN A 374 -6.74 -12.48 26.83
CA GLN A 374 -7.76 -11.49 27.16
C GLN A 374 -7.09 -10.28 27.80
N SER A 375 -7.60 -9.10 27.49
CA SER A 375 -7.15 -7.88 28.12
C SER A 375 -8.34 -7.18 28.74
N SER A 376 -8.11 -6.37 29.77
CA SER A 376 -9.13 -5.47 30.33
C SER A 376 -9.49 -4.32 29.38
N LYS A 377 -8.81 -4.20 28.24
CA LYS A 377 -9.08 -3.23 27.18
C LYS A 377 -10.21 -3.74 26.25
N PRO A 378 -10.79 -2.87 25.41
CA PRO A 378 -11.80 -3.27 24.42
C PRO A 378 -11.37 -4.39 23.47
N TYR A 379 -10.06 -4.58 23.25
CA TYR A 379 -9.52 -5.62 22.38
C TYR A 379 -8.40 -6.42 23.07
N PRO A 380 -8.22 -7.72 22.72
CA PRO A 380 -7.02 -8.48 23.08
C PRO A 380 -5.74 -7.75 22.63
N SER A 381 -4.70 -7.72 23.46
CA SER A 381 -3.44 -7.02 23.14
C SER A 381 -2.80 -7.52 21.84
N LEU A 382 -2.97 -8.81 21.53
CA LEU A 382 -2.50 -9.43 20.28
C LEU A 382 -3.19 -8.85 19.02
N LEU A 383 -4.45 -8.39 19.15
CA LEU A 383 -5.25 -7.86 18.05
C LEU A 383 -5.30 -6.32 18.05
N GLU A 384 -4.88 -5.67 19.13
CA GLU A 384 -4.91 -4.21 19.29
C GLU A 384 -4.19 -3.46 18.14
N PRO A 385 -2.98 -3.86 17.70
CA PRO A 385 -2.32 -3.20 16.56
C PRO A 385 -3.14 -3.29 15.27
N LEU A 386 -3.76 -4.43 14.99
CA LEU A 386 -4.58 -4.63 13.80
C LEU A 386 -5.86 -3.78 13.85
N HIS A 387 -6.51 -3.67 15.00
CA HIS A 387 -7.69 -2.80 15.18
C HIS A 387 -7.34 -1.33 14.95
N LEU A 388 -6.28 -0.84 15.61
CA LEU A 388 -5.82 0.53 15.45
C LEU A 388 -5.39 0.82 14.00
N GLY A 389 -4.73 -0.14 13.35
CA GLY A 389 -4.38 -0.06 11.94
C GLY A 389 -5.61 0.03 11.03
N LEU A 390 -6.63 -0.80 11.28
CA LEU A 390 -7.91 -0.74 10.55
C LEU A 390 -8.63 0.59 10.72
N GLU A 391 -8.68 1.13 11.95
CA GLU A 391 -9.24 2.46 12.20
C GLU A 391 -8.47 3.55 11.44
N ASN A 392 -7.14 3.47 11.44
CA ASN A 392 -6.32 4.43 10.70
C ASN A 392 -6.59 4.35 9.19
N LEU A 393 -6.68 3.14 8.61
CA LEU A 393 -7.02 2.95 7.20
C LEU A 393 -8.42 3.49 6.85
N LYS A 394 -9.42 3.30 7.74
CA LYS A 394 -10.75 3.89 7.60
C LYS A 394 -10.71 5.41 7.62
N ASN A 395 -9.88 6.01 8.48
CA ASN A 395 -9.66 7.45 8.50
C ASN A 395 -9.05 7.95 7.19
N HIS A 396 -8.02 7.25 6.67
CA HIS A 396 -7.45 7.57 5.36
C HIS A 396 -8.50 7.57 4.26
N LEU A 397 -9.35 6.54 4.22
CA LEU A 397 -10.43 6.41 3.26
C LEU A 397 -11.41 7.59 3.34
N ALA A 398 -11.87 7.95 4.54
CA ALA A 398 -12.76 9.09 4.74
C ALA A 398 -12.15 10.42 4.24
N TYR A 399 -10.86 10.65 4.49
CA TYR A 399 -10.17 11.84 3.98
C TYR A 399 -10.07 11.87 2.44
N ILE A 400 -9.77 10.72 1.84
CA ILE A 400 -9.66 10.58 0.38
C ILE A 400 -11.04 10.78 -0.27
N GLU A 401 -12.09 10.16 0.25
CA GLU A 401 -13.47 10.32 -0.21
C GLU A 401 -13.94 11.78 -0.13
N GLY A 402 -13.64 12.48 0.97
CA GLY A 402 -13.93 13.90 1.11
C GLY A 402 -13.26 14.73 0.00
N LYS A 403 -11.95 14.52 -0.24
CA LYS A 403 -11.22 15.22 -1.30
C LYS A 403 -11.75 14.89 -2.69
N LEU A 404 -12.10 13.62 -2.93
CA LEU A 404 -12.66 13.18 -4.19
C LEU A 404 -14.03 13.81 -4.46
N THR A 405 -14.87 13.95 -3.43
CA THR A 405 -16.18 14.60 -3.54
C THR A 405 -16.02 16.05 -3.98
N HIS A 406 -15.08 16.79 -3.39
CA HIS A 406 -14.75 18.15 -3.81
C HIS A 406 -14.20 18.23 -5.24
N LEU A 407 -13.38 17.25 -5.65
CA LEU A 407 -12.86 17.16 -7.00
C LEU A 407 -13.99 16.91 -8.01
N LYS A 408 -14.89 15.96 -7.74
CA LYS A 408 -16.10 15.69 -8.55
C LYS A 408 -16.98 16.95 -8.67
N GLY A 409 -17.14 17.70 -7.57
CA GLY A 409 -17.83 19.00 -7.59
C GLY A 409 -17.13 20.02 -8.49
N SER A 410 -15.81 20.10 -8.43
CA SER A 410 -15.00 20.98 -9.30
C SER A 410 -15.12 20.60 -10.78
N CYS A 411 -15.05 19.31 -11.11
CA CYS A 411 -15.29 18.81 -12.46
C CYS A 411 -16.67 19.23 -12.98
N THR A 412 -17.73 19.04 -12.18
CA THR A 412 -19.09 19.40 -12.57
C THR A 412 -19.22 20.91 -12.81
N ARG A 413 -18.65 21.74 -11.93
CA ARG A 413 -18.63 23.20 -12.08
C ARG A 413 -17.94 23.63 -13.39
N TRP A 414 -16.76 23.10 -13.65
CA TRP A 414 -15.97 23.46 -14.84
C TRP A 414 -16.62 22.93 -16.13
N ARG A 415 -17.14 21.70 -16.11
CA ARG A 415 -17.86 21.11 -17.24
C ARG A 415 -19.14 21.88 -17.57
N SER A 416 -19.87 22.33 -16.55
CA SER A 416 -21.06 23.18 -16.73
C SER A 416 -20.68 24.49 -17.43
N TYR A 417 -19.62 25.16 -16.98
CA TYR A 417 -19.11 26.39 -17.60
C TYR A 417 -18.70 26.19 -19.08
N ILE A 418 -17.93 25.14 -19.37
CA ILE A 418 -17.49 24.83 -20.75
C ILE A 418 -18.71 24.51 -21.63
N THR A 419 -19.66 23.71 -21.14
CA THR A 419 -20.87 23.35 -21.88
C THR A 419 -21.74 24.58 -22.14
N GLN A 420 -21.92 25.46 -21.16
CA GLN A 420 -22.69 26.69 -21.30
C GLN A 420 -22.08 27.63 -22.34
N ASN A 421 -20.75 27.82 -22.34
CA ASN A 421 -20.09 28.64 -23.36
C ASN A 421 -20.19 28.04 -24.75
N ARG A 422 -20.03 26.71 -24.88
CA ARG A 422 -20.22 26.01 -26.15
C ARG A 422 -21.65 26.20 -26.66
N HIS A 423 -22.64 26.11 -25.77
CA HIS A 423 -24.03 26.34 -26.13
C HIS A 423 -24.27 27.78 -26.58
N GLN A 424 -23.82 28.78 -25.82
CA GLN A 424 -23.91 30.20 -26.21
C GLN A 424 -23.23 30.49 -27.54
N LEU A 425 -22.06 29.88 -27.80
CA LEU A 425 -21.37 29.99 -29.08
C LEU A 425 -22.19 29.38 -30.21
N THR A 426 -22.80 28.21 -29.96
CA THR A 426 -23.62 27.49 -30.95
C THR A 426 -24.90 28.25 -31.25
N GLU A 427 -25.58 28.80 -30.23
CA GLU A 427 -26.75 29.67 -30.40
C GLU A 427 -26.40 30.95 -31.16
N HIS A 428 -25.30 31.62 -30.82
CA HIS A 428 -24.84 32.80 -31.57
C HIS A 428 -24.47 32.46 -33.02
N LEU A 429 -23.78 31.35 -33.27
CA LEU A 429 -23.50 30.87 -34.63
C LEU A 429 -24.80 30.53 -35.38
N GLY A 430 -25.77 29.95 -34.69
CA GLY A 430 -27.11 29.68 -35.21
C GLY A 430 -27.82 30.96 -35.61
N HIS A 431 -27.85 31.99 -34.75
CA HIS A 431 -28.41 33.30 -35.07
C HIS A 431 -27.72 33.95 -36.26
N VAL A 432 -26.38 33.94 -36.30
CA VAL A 432 -25.62 34.46 -37.45
C VAL A 432 -25.96 33.69 -38.72
N GLY A 433 -26.03 32.35 -38.65
CA GLY A 433 -26.45 31.50 -39.78
C GLY A 433 -27.85 31.83 -40.26
N THR A 434 -28.83 31.97 -39.36
CA THR A 434 -30.20 32.36 -39.69
C THR A 434 -30.28 33.74 -40.31
N ILE A 435 -29.50 34.72 -39.81
CA ILE A 435 -29.41 36.06 -40.41
C ILE A 435 -28.86 35.96 -41.84
N ILE A 436 -27.80 35.18 -42.05
CA ILE A 436 -27.21 34.96 -43.38
C ILE A 436 -28.24 34.32 -44.32
N VAL A 437 -28.91 33.25 -43.90
CA VAL A 437 -29.94 32.56 -44.71
C VAL A 437 -31.11 33.51 -45.00
N PHE A 438 -31.60 34.25 -44.01
CA PHE A 438 -32.68 35.22 -44.18
C PHE A 438 -32.30 36.30 -45.21
N LEU A 439 -31.09 36.84 -45.14
CA LEU A 439 -30.59 37.83 -46.09
C LEU A 439 -30.46 37.25 -47.51
N ILE A 440 -30.03 35.99 -47.66
CA ILE A 440 -29.96 35.30 -48.96
C ILE A 440 -31.36 35.08 -49.54
N VAL A 441 -32.29 34.54 -48.74
CA VAL A 441 -33.68 34.28 -49.17
C VAL A 441 -34.40 35.58 -49.54
N LEU A 442 -34.18 36.65 -48.78
CA LEU A 442 -34.66 37.98 -49.10
C LEU A 442 -34.12 38.45 -50.47
N GLY A 443 -32.81 38.33 -50.70
CA GLY A 443 -32.20 38.67 -51.99
C GLY A 443 -32.79 37.87 -53.16
N GLU A 444 -33.02 36.57 -52.99
CA GLU A 444 -33.59 35.70 -54.03
C GLU A 444 -35.08 35.96 -54.29
N PHE A 445 -35.89 36.09 -53.24
CA PHE A 445 -37.34 36.31 -53.34
C PHE A 445 -37.62 37.62 -54.07
N PHE A 446 -36.90 38.67 -53.70
CA PHE A 446 -37.02 39.97 -54.31
C PHE A 446 -36.31 40.10 -55.67
N GLY A 447 -35.30 39.27 -55.94
CA GLY A 447 -34.70 39.13 -57.26
C GLY A 447 -35.61 38.43 -58.30
N ARG A 448 -36.59 37.65 -57.83
CA ARG A 448 -37.57 36.94 -58.69
C ARG A 448 -38.91 37.66 -58.83
N SER A 449 -39.23 38.62 -57.97
CA SER A 449 -40.47 39.41 -58.13
C SER A 449 -40.32 40.39 -59.30
N LYS A 450 -40.78 40.00 -60.49
CA LYS A 450 -41.22 40.97 -61.50
C LYS A 450 -42.46 41.66 -60.93
N ALA A 451 -42.28 42.88 -60.42
CA ALA A 451 -43.39 43.70 -59.94
C ALA A 451 -44.18 44.21 -61.15
N GLU A 452 -45.35 43.62 -61.39
CA GLU A 452 -46.46 44.33 -62.03
C GLU A 452 -47.35 44.92 -60.91
N GLU A 453 -47.62 46.21 -61.06
CA GLU A 453 -48.49 47.12 -60.30
C GLU A 453 -48.00 47.85 -59.04
N ILE A 454 -48.48 49.10 -58.99
CA ILE A 454 -47.86 50.31 -58.44
C ILE A 454 -48.36 50.57 -57.02
N GLY A 455 -47.42 50.74 -56.09
CA GLY A 455 -47.65 51.29 -54.76
C GLY A 455 -46.34 51.72 -54.12
N PHE A 456 -46.36 52.76 -53.28
CA PHE A 456 -45.17 53.26 -52.55
C PHE A 456 -44.37 52.14 -51.85
N TRP A 457 -45.08 51.11 -51.35
CA TRP A 457 -44.47 49.91 -50.78
C TRP A 457 -43.74 49.04 -51.80
N ALA A 458 -44.23 48.92 -53.04
CA ALA A 458 -43.58 48.14 -54.09
C ALA A 458 -42.24 48.75 -54.54
N ASP A 459 -42.15 50.08 -54.69
CA ASP A 459 -40.88 50.76 -55.05
C ASP A 459 -39.85 50.70 -53.91
N ILE A 460 -40.29 50.82 -52.65
CA ILE A 460 -39.44 50.58 -51.48
C ILE A 460 -38.94 49.14 -51.45
N LEU A 461 -39.84 48.17 -51.68
CA LEU A 461 -39.49 46.76 -51.72
C LEU A 461 -38.56 46.42 -52.89
N GLN A 462 -38.69 47.07 -54.05
CA GLN A 462 -37.80 46.92 -55.21
C GLN A 462 -36.42 47.57 -55.00
N ARG A 463 -36.34 48.68 -54.25
CA ARG A 463 -35.04 49.25 -53.83
C ARG A 463 -34.35 48.37 -52.80
N ILE A 464 -35.12 47.81 -51.85
CA ILE A 464 -34.63 46.82 -50.89
C ILE A 464 -34.15 45.56 -51.63
N ALA A 465 -34.90 45.09 -52.65
CA ALA A 465 -34.54 44.00 -53.56
C ALA A 465 -33.20 44.21 -54.24
N PHE A 466 -33.05 45.37 -54.89
CA PHE A 466 -31.88 45.72 -55.66
C PHE A 466 -30.65 45.85 -54.77
N VAL A 467 -30.80 46.42 -53.57
CA VAL A 467 -29.74 46.47 -52.56
C VAL A 467 -29.39 45.05 -52.13
N LEU A 468 -30.34 44.22 -51.70
CA LEU A 468 -30.07 42.88 -51.17
C LEU A 468 -29.47 41.91 -52.20
N ASN A 469 -29.82 42.05 -53.48
CA ASN A 469 -29.31 41.20 -54.56
C ASN A 469 -28.04 41.76 -55.22
N HIS A 470 -27.51 42.88 -54.73
CA HIS A 470 -26.26 43.46 -55.21
C HIS A 470 -25.05 42.68 -54.65
N HIS A 471 -23.99 42.53 -55.45
CA HIS A 471 -22.71 41.94 -54.99
C HIS A 471 -22.14 42.60 -53.72
N LEU A 472 -22.52 43.85 -53.46
CA LEU A 472 -22.11 44.62 -52.28
C LEU A 472 -22.73 44.08 -51.00
N THR A 473 -23.93 43.49 -51.07
CA THR A 473 -24.63 42.94 -49.91
C THR A 473 -24.06 41.59 -49.53
N TYR A 474 -23.73 40.75 -50.50
CA TYR A 474 -22.93 39.54 -50.25
C TYR A 474 -21.56 39.89 -49.66
N LEU A 475 -20.91 40.96 -50.13
CA LEU A 475 -19.67 41.46 -49.55
C LEU A 475 -19.88 41.95 -48.10
N VAL A 476 -20.96 42.67 -47.81
CA VAL A 476 -21.30 43.13 -46.45
C VAL A 476 -21.57 41.95 -45.52
N ILE A 477 -22.28 40.92 -45.97
CA ILE A 477 -22.53 39.69 -45.20
C ILE A 477 -21.22 38.96 -44.91
N LEU A 478 -20.35 38.81 -45.92
CA LEU A 478 -19.03 38.21 -45.77
C LEU A 478 -18.17 39.03 -44.80
N VAL A 479 -18.19 40.36 -44.90
CA VAL A 479 -17.45 41.27 -44.00
C VAL A 479 -17.98 41.17 -42.57
N LEU A 480 -19.30 41.12 -42.36
CA LEU A 480 -19.90 40.93 -41.04
C LEU A 480 -19.52 39.57 -40.44
N TYR A 481 -19.54 38.50 -41.24
CA TYR A 481 -19.10 37.18 -40.83
C TYR A 481 -17.60 37.16 -40.48
N ILE A 482 -16.75 37.73 -41.33
CA ILE A 482 -15.30 37.84 -41.12
C ILE A 482 -15.00 38.67 -39.87
N LEU A 483 -15.66 39.82 -39.67
CA LEU A 483 -15.52 40.66 -38.47
C LEU A 483 -15.97 39.91 -37.21
N PHE A 484 -17.02 39.10 -37.28
CA PHE A 484 -17.47 38.27 -36.17
C PHE A 484 -16.44 37.19 -35.83
N VAL A 485 -15.96 36.44 -36.82
CA VAL A 485 -14.90 35.44 -36.68
C VAL A 485 -13.65 36.09 -36.09
N LEU A 486 -13.19 37.21 -36.65
CA LEU A 486 -12.06 37.98 -36.13
C LEU A 486 -12.28 38.47 -34.70
N ARG A 487 -13.47 38.94 -34.33
CA ARG A 487 -13.77 39.39 -32.96
C ARG A 487 -13.73 38.22 -31.97
N HIS A 488 -14.26 37.05 -32.34
CA HIS A 488 -14.22 35.88 -31.48
C HIS A 488 -12.79 35.34 -31.32
N TYR A 489 -12.09 35.13 -32.43
CA TYR A 489 -10.71 34.64 -32.43
C TYR A 489 -9.73 35.64 -31.81
N SER A 490 -9.93 36.96 -31.99
CA SER A 490 -9.11 37.96 -31.31
C SER A 490 -9.33 37.94 -29.80
N LYS A 491 -10.56 37.74 -29.31
CA LYS A 491 -10.85 37.59 -27.86
C LYS A 491 -10.18 36.35 -27.27
N GLU A 492 -10.26 35.20 -27.95
CA GLU A 492 -9.58 33.96 -27.50
C GLU A 492 -8.06 34.07 -27.62
N TRP A 493 -7.56 34.71 -28.67
CA TRP A 493 -6.13 35.01 -28.84
C TRP A 493 -5.62 35.94 -27.74
N PHE A 494 -6.38 36.98 -27.37
CA PHE A 494 -6.03 37.89 -26.27
C PHE A 494 -6.03 37.18 -24.91
N LYS A 495 -7.00 36.28 -24.67
CA LYS A 495 -6.99 35.42 -23.47
C LYS A 495 -5.75 34.53 -23.45
N SER A 496 -5.41 33.90 -24.57
CA SER A 496 -4.24 33.03 -24.70
C SER A 496 -2.92 33.78 -24.48
N LEU A 497 -2.80 34.99 -25.03
CA LEU A 497 -1.67 35.89 -24.79
C LEU A 497 -1.58 36.29 -23.32
N LYS A 498 -2.68 36.79 -22.73
CA LYS A 498 -2.71 37.22 -21.34
C LYS A 498 -2.34 36.06 -20.39
N TYR A 499 -2.86 34.87 -20.67
CA TYR A 499 -2.51 33.66 -19.94
C TYR A 499 -1.02 33.30 -20.07
N LYS A 500 -0.44 33.35 -21.27
CA LYS A 500 1.00 33.07 -21.48
C LYS A 500 1.92 34.10 -20.79
N PHE A 501 1.52 35.36 -20.75
CA PHE A 501 2.32 36.43 -20.13
C PHE A 501 2.14 36.58 -18.62
N HIS A 502 1.05 36.08 -18.03
CA HIS A 502 0.87 36.00 -16.57
C HIS A 502 1.51 34.78 -15.91
N LYS A 503 1.97 33.79 -16.70
CA LYS A 503 2.57 32.54 -16.20
C LYS A 503 4.11 32.57 -16.15
N LYS A 504 4.73 33.70 -16.48
CA LYS A 504 6.14 34.05 -16.18
C LYS A 504 6.15 34.90 -14.91
#